data_AF-A0A0F4LMS6-F1
#
_entry.id   AF-A0A0F4LMS6-F1
#
_cell.length_a   1.000
_cell.length_b   1.000
_cell.length_c   1.000
_cell.angle_alpha   90.00
_cell.angle_beta   90.00
_cell.angle_gamma   90.00
#
_symmetry.space_group_name_H-M   'P 1'
#
loop_
_entity.id
_entity.type
_entity.pdbx_description
1 polymer ?
#
loop_
_entity_poly.entity_id
_entity_poly.type
_entity_poly.pdbx_seq_one_letter_code
_entity_poly.pdbx_strand_id
1 'polypeptide(L)'
;MINTEKKKEIMLLAEKYNFEISASCRIPIDFQYFDDYSPRLVVNLDSLRCALEMEFYYSGIYDGIIYSDFDLSEDQLFEQLSDIFEEIKNKKVSLMPDDDLLSEYESQAQKMAILEAEKVKRESDPTKTKVGTIHSAKDYFLKQYDQVSCEELHVISLDQMDHVIKDDCVTIGDNDEIERIAAEVVKKAAFSNAAYVYVVNIQKTASTQTLKKNVEIATKINERLKILDCLMADYAVMVDKNYLSYRMKEIDKAINDMQLW
;
A
#
# COMPACT_ATOMS: atom_id res chain seq x y z
N MET A 1 6.09 12.70 18.59
CA MET A 1 5.47 12.51 17.27
C MET A 1 6.13 11.38 16.49
N ILE A 2 5.46 10.24 16.51
CA ILE A 2 5.76 9.08 15.66
C ILE A 2 5.34 9.40 14.22
N ASN A 3 6.15 9.02 13.21
CA ASN A 3 5.81 9.28 11.81
C ASN A 3 4.62 8.40 11.35
N THR A 4 3.93 8.83 10.30
CA THR A 4 2.73 8.16 9.77
C THR A 4 2.98 6.71 9.36
N GLU A 5 4.16 6.39 8.81
CA GLU A 5 4.52 5.02 8.41
C GLU A 5 4.63 4.08 9.61
N LYS A 6 5.29 4.53 10.69
CA LYS A 6 5.42 3.76 11.93
C LYS A 6 4.07 3.54 12.61
N LYS A 7 3.14 4.51 12.53
CA LYS A 7 1.76 4.30 12.99
C LYS A 7 1.05 3.19 12.20
N LYS A 8 1.17 3.18 10.86
CA LYS A 8 0.59 2.12 10.01
C LYS A 8 1.17 0.74 10.34
N GLU A 9 2.48 0.65 10.51
CA GLU A 9 3.16 -0.59 10.90
C GLU A 9 2.61 -1.15 12.21
N ILE A 10 2.46 -0.30 13.23
CA ILE A 10 1.92 -0.68 14.54
C ILE A 10 0.47 -1.17 14.42
N MET A 11 -0.36 -0.52 13.59
CA MET A 11 -1.74 -0.97 13.36
C MET A 11 -1.81 -2.36 12.70
N LEU A 12 -0.93 -2.66 11.74
CA LEU A 12 -0.85 -3.98 11.11
C LEU A 12 -0.40 -5.06 12.11
N LEU A 13 0.53 -4.72 13.01
CA LEU A 13 0.96 -5.62 14.07
C LEU A 13 -0.16 -5.85 15.10
N ALA A 14 -0.94 -4.82 15.42
CA ALA A 14 -2.11 -4.96 16.28
C ALA A 14 -3.13 -5.95 15.69
N GLU A 15 -3.45 -5.82 14.40
CA GLU A 15 -4.32 -6.78 13.70
C GLU A 15 -3.72 -8.19 13.72
N LYS A 16 -2.44 -8.33 13.36
CA LYS A 16 -1.74 -9.62 13.31
C LYS A 16 -1.77 -10.36 14.64
N TYR A 17 -1.67 -9.63 15.76
CA TYR A 17 -1.65 -10.20 17.11
C TYR A 17 -3.00 -10.10 17.83
N ASN A 18 -4.09 -9.74 17.12
CA ASN A 18 -5.43 -9.57 17.67
C ASN A 18 -5.50 -8.60 18.87
N PHE A 19 -4.79 -7.49 18.81
CA PHE A 19 -4.96 -6.38 19.74
C PHE A 19 -6.12 -5.51 19.27
N GLU A 20 -7.10 -5.32 20.15
CA GLU A 20 -8.19 -4.37 19.94
C GLU A 20 -7.73 -2.98 20.36
N ILE A 21 -7.90 -2.01 19.47
CA ILE A 21 -7.62 -0.60 19.72
C ILE A 21 -8.92 0.17 19.55
N SER A 22 -9.21 1.04 20.50
CA SER A 22 -10.41 1.84 20.48
C SER A 22 -10.12 3.27 20.90
N ALA A 23 -10.97 4.19 20.46
CA ALA A 23 -10.89 5.60 20.80
C ALA A 23 -12.20 6.06 21.42
N SER A 24 -12.11 6.86 22.48
CA SER A 24 -13.23 7.59 23.08
C SER A 24 -12.96 9.08 22.99
N CYS A 25 -13.99 9.86 22.72
CA CYS A 25 -13.92 11.31 22.77
C CYS A 25 -14.79 11.83 23.92
N ARG A 26 -14.26 12.77 24.70
CA ARG A 26 -15.07 13.51 25.67
C ARG A 26 -15.66 14.71 24.97
N ILE A 27 -16.99 14.75 24.86
CA ILE A 27 -17.71 15.93 24.38
C ILE A 27 -18.07 16.76 25.61
N PRO A 28 -17.50 17.96 25.80
CA PRO A 28 -17.95 18.85 26.86
C PRO A 28 -19.39 19.26 26.57
N ILE A 29 -20.32 18.90 27.47
CA ILE A 29 -21.71 19.31 27.39
C ILE A 29 -21.90 20.52 28.31
N ASP A 30 -22.11 21.70 27.73
CA ASP A 30 -22.55 22.87 28.48
C ASP A 30 -24.07 22.82 28.68
N PHE A 31 -24.49 22.70 29.94
CA PHE A 31 -25.90 22.83 30.30
C PHE A 31 -26.23 24.31 30.53
N GLN A 32 -26.99 24.91 29.61
CA GLN A 32 -27.59 26.22 29.85
C GLN A 32 -28.97 26.04 30.51
N TYR A 33 -29.11 26.58 31.70
CA TYR A 33 -30.40 26.71 32.37
C TYR A 33 -31.10 27.95 31.79
N PHE A 34 -32.22 27.72 31.10
CA PHE A 34 -33.13 28.80 30.70
C PHE A 34 -34.14 29.03 31.84
N ASP A 35 -34.64 30.26 31.97
CA ASP A 35 -35.56 30.68 33.06
C ASP A 35 -36.90 29.91 33.08
N ASP A 36 -37.22 29.18 32.02
CA ASP A 36 -38.25 28.16 32.03
C ASP A 36 -37.59 26.84 32.44
N TYR A 37 -37.96 26.30 33.62
CA TYR A 37 -37.46 25.10 34.34
C TYR A 37 -37.30 23.77 33.56
N SER A 38 -37.23 23.79 32.24
CA SER A 38 -36.89 22.66 31.38
C SER A 38 -35.44 22.79 30.90
N PRO A 39 -34.51 21.95 31.37
CA PRO A 39 -33.15 21.93 30.85
C PRO A 39 -33.19 21.64 29.35
N ARG A 40 -32.61 22.53 28.54
CA ARG A 40 -32.43 22.30 27.10
C ARG A 40 -30.98 22.00 26.82
N LEU A 41 -30.73 20.87 26.15
CA LEU A 41 -29.41 20.53 25.66
C LEU A 41 -29.07 21.49 24.51
N VAL A 42 -28.10 22.39 24.72
CA VAL A 42 -27.59 23.27 23.66
C VAL A 42 -26.18 22.81 23.34
N VAL A 43 -26.02 22.09 22.24
CA VAL A 43 -24.70 21.67 21.74
C VAL A 43 -24.14 22.82 20.90
N ASN A 44 -23.14 23.53 21.43
CA ASN A 44 -22.43 24.56 20.69
C ASN A 44 -21.38 23.91 19.78
N LEU A 45 -21.66 23.89 18.47
CA LEU A 45 -20.78 23.31 17.44
C LEU A 45 -19.43 24.04 17.30
N ASP A 46 -19.34 25.32 17.68
CA ASP A 46 -18.08 26.06 17.66
C ASP A 46 -17.18 25.71 18.86
N SER A 47 -17.78 25.38 20.03
CA SER A 47 -17.05 24.87 21.20
C SER A 47 -16.49 23.46 20.98
N LEU A 48 -17.18 22.64 20.17
CA LEU A 48 -16.77 21.30 19.78
C LEU A 48 -15.46 21.26 18.98
N ARG A 49 -15.09 22.36 18.30
CA ARG A 49 -13.85 22.41 17.49
C ARG A 49 -12.58 22.61 18.32
N CYS A 50 -12.70 23.02 19.59
CA CYS A 50 -11.56 23.43 20.42
C CYS A 50 -11.26 22.50 21.61
N ALA A 51 -12.07 21.47 21.89
CA ALA A 51 -11.99 20.70 23.14
C ALA A 51 -12.22 19.19 22.98
N LEU A 52 -11.96 18.62 21.80
CA LEU A 52 -12.01 17.17 21.61
C LEU A 52 -10.66 16.56 22.00
N GLU A 53 -10.49 16.28 23.30
CA GLU A 53 -9.45 15.36 23.74
C GLU A 53 -9.90 13.94 23.38
N MET A 54 -9.18 13.31 22.45
CA MET A 54 -9.34 11.90 22.12
C MET A 54 -8.46 11.07 23.06
N GLU A 55 -9.10 10.16 23.78
CA GLU A 55 -8.47 9.17 24.64
C GLU A 55 -8.49 7.83 23.90
N PHE A 56 -7.38 7.11 23.94
CA PHE A 56 -7.22 5.81 23.31
C PHE A 56 -7.05 4.74 24.37
N TYR A 57 -7.52 3.54 24.06
CA TYR A 57 -7.30 2.34 24.87
C TYR A 57 -7.03 1.16 23.95
N TYR A 58 -6.24 0.21 24.46
CA TYR A 58 -5.99 -1.05 23.76
C TYR A 58 -6.11 -2.23 24.72
N SER A 59 -6.43 -3.40 24.17
CA SER A 59 -6.33 -4.66 24.88
C SER A 59 -5.95 -5.80 23.94
N GLY A 60 -5.12 -6.72 24.39
CA GLY A 60 -4.68 -7.87 23.60
C GLY A 60 -4.14 -8.97 24.49
N ILE A 61 -4.11 -10.20 23.97
CA ILE A 61 -3.54 -11.34 24.67
C ILE A 61 -2.51 -11.99 23.76
N TYR A 62 -1.27 -12.10 24.22
CA TYR A 62 -0.21 -12.81 23.52
C TYR A 62 0.48 -13.79 24.46
N ASP A 63 0.56 -15.06 24.04
CA ASP A 63 1.22 -16.12 24.81
C ASP A 63 0.74 -16.22 26.28
N GLY A 64 -0.56 -16.03 26.50
CA GLY A 64 -1.19 -16.06 27.83
C GLY A 64 -0.97 -14.80 28.68
N ILE A 65 -0.24 -13.80 28.19
CA ILE A 65 -0.03 -12.50 28.85
C ILE A 65 -1.07 -11.50 28.33
N ILE A 66 -1.74 -10.82 29.26
CA ILE A 66 -2.74 -9.79 28.96
C ILE A 66 -2.04 -8.43 28.91
N TYR A 67 -2.19 -7.74 27.79
CA TYR A 67 -1.73 -6.38 27.57
C TYR A 67 -2.95 -5.46 27.50
N SER A 68 -3.02 -4.44 28.34
CA SER A 68 -4.09 -3.45 28.28
C SER A 68 -3.70 -2.16 28.98
N ASP A 69 -4.06 -1.03 28.38
CA ASP A 69 -3.95 0.28 29.00
C ASP A 69 -5.06 1.22 28.49
N PHE A 70 -5.33 2.29 29.24
CA PHE A 70 -6.42 3.22 29.02
C PHE A 70 -5.98 4.68 29.25
N ASP A 71 -6.84 5.63 28.86
CA ASP A 71 -6.61 7.08 28.98
C ASP A 71 -5.31 7.57 28.31
N LEU A 72 -4.94 6.97 27.17
CA LEU A 72 -3.74 7.33 26.43
C LEU A 72 -4.01 8.45 25.42
N SER A 73 -3.07 9.39 25.29
CA SER A 73 -2.98 10.20 24.08
C SER A 73 -2.54 9.32 22.89
N GLU A 74 -2.79 9.80 21.67
CA GLU A 74 -2.40 9.07 20.46
C GLU A 74 -0.89 8.74 20.43
N ASP A 75 -0.03 9.70 20.78
CA ASP A 75 1.43 9.47 20.80
C ASP A 75 1.82 8.41 21.84
N GLN A 76 1.17 8.38 23.01
CA GLN A 76 1.41 7.37 24.05
C GLN A 76 0.95 5.98 23.64
N LEU A 77 -0.20 5.87 22.95
CA LEU A 77 -0.71 4.61 22.42
C LEU A 77 0.33 3.94 21.51
N PHE A 78 0.84 4.68 20.52
CA PHE A 78 1.77 4.14 19.54
C PHE A 78 3.16 3.87 20.15
N GLU A 79 3.59 4.64 21.15
CA GLU A 79 4.83 4.35 21.88
C GLU A 79 4.72 3.02 22.64
N GLN A 80 3.65 2.82 23.43
CA GLN A 80 3.46 1.57 24.17
C GLN A 80 3.31 0.34 23.27
N LEU A 81 2.51 0.43 22.20
CA LEU A 81 2.32 -0.69 21.30
C LEU A 81 3.63 -1.05 20.55
N SER A 82 4.46 -0.05 20.23
CA SER A 82 5.79 -0.29 19.65
C SER A 82 6.64 -1.15 20.57
N ASP A 83 6.69 -0.81 21.87
CA ASP A 83 7.47 -1.55 22.86
C ASP A 83 6.95 -2.97 23.06
N ILE A 84 5.63 -3.15 23.12
CA ILE A 84 4.98 -4.46 23.23
C ILE A 84 5.32 -5.34 22.02
N PHE A 85 5.24 -4.80 20.80
CA PHE A 85 5.54 -5.61 19.61
C PHE A 85 7.02 -5.92 19.46
N GLU A 86 7.90 -5.07 19.96
CA GLU A 86 9.33 -5.39 20.06
C GLU A 86 9.58 -6.53 21.07
N GLU A 87 8.91 -6.51 22.22
CA GLU A 87 8.96 -7.59 23.21
C GLU A 87 8.45 -8.92 22.62
N ILE A 88 7.29 -8.89 21.94
CA ILE A 88 6.70 -10.06 21.27
C ILE A 88 7.66 -10.63 20.22
N LYS A 89 8.27 -9.76 19.41
CA LYS A 89 9.25 -10.17 18.40
C LYS A 89 10.45 -10.86 19.03
N ASN A 90 11.00 -10.28 20.11
CA ASN A 90 12.15 -10.84 20.81
C ASN A 90 11.81 -12.19 21.47
N LYS A 91 10.63 -12.33 22.07
CA LYS A 91 10.13 -13.61 22.62
C LYS A 91 9.94 -14.68 21.55
N LYS A 92 9.39 -14.30 20.39
CA LYS A 92 9.21 -15.24 19.30
C LYS A 92 10.55 -15.79 18.80
N VAL A 93 11.56 -14.93 18.67
CA VAL A 93 12.92 -15.32 18.25
C VAL A 93 13.59 -16.23 19.29
N SER A 94 13.40 -16.00 20.59
CA SER A 94 14.01 -16.83 21.64
C SER A 94 13.33 -18.17 21.86
N LEU A 95 12.09 -18.36 21.40
CA LEU A 95 11.32 -19.60 21.54
C LEU A 95 11.39 -20.52 20.32
N MET A 96 11.97 -20.06 19.21
CA MET A 96 12.14 -20.90 18.02
C MET A 96 13.38 -21.81 18.17
N PRO A 97 13.26 -23.13 17.95
CA PRO A 97 14.41 -24.02 17.87
C PRO A 97 15.36 -23.58 16.74
N ASP A 98 16.67 -23.72 16.96
CA ASP A 98 17.69 -23.31 15.98
C ASP A 98 17.48 -23.92 14.57
N ASP A 99 16.93 -25.14 14.49
CA ASP A 99 16.62 -25.83 13.23
C ASP A 99 15.46 -25.17 12.44
N ASP A 100 14.45 -24.61 13.13
CA ASP A 100 13.30 -23.96 12.48
C ASP A 100 13.65 -22.54 11.99
N LEU A 101 14.52 -21.84 12.72
CA LEU A 101 15.08 -20.55 12.27
C LEU A 101 15.90 -20.73 10.99
N LEU A 102 16.77 -21.75 10.95
CA LEU A 102 17.53 -22.11 9.74
C LEU A 102 16.60 -22.48 8.58
N SER A 103 15.56 -23.28 8.82
CA SER A 103 14.59 -23.68 7.79
C SER A 103 13.84 -22.49 7.16
N GLU A 104 13.39 -21.51 7.95
CA GLU A 104 12.65 -20.36 7.43
C GLU A 104 13.56 -19.39 6.68
N TYR A 105 14.79 -19.17 7.19
CA TYR A 105 15.81 -18.38 6.51
C TYR A 105 16.31 -19.06 5.22
N GLU A 106 16.51 -20.38 5.22
CA GLU A 106 16.90 -21.15 4.03
C GLU A 106 15.79 -21.15 2.98
N SER A 107 14.52 -21.25 3.38
CA SER A 107 13.38 -21.15 2.47
C SER A 107 13.25 -19.76 1.83
N GLN A 108 13.50 -18.70 2.59
CA GLN A 108 13.50 -17.34 2.05
C GLN A 108 14.72 -17.08 1.16
N ALA A 109 15.91 -17.53 1.58
CA ALA A 109 17.13 -17.42 0.81
C ALA A 109 17.05 -18.22 -0.49
N GLN A 110 16.45 -19.41 -0.50
CA GLN A 110 16.18 -20.19 -1.71
C GLN A 110 15.20 -19.47 -2.63
N LYS A 111 14.09 -18.92 -2.11
CA LYS A 111 13.17 -18.13 -2.93
C LYS A 111 13.85 -16.92 -3.57
N MET A 112 14.63 -16.17 -2.79
CA MET A 112 15.40 -15.04 -3.30
C MET A 112 16.44 -15.49 -4.33
N ALA A 113 17.15 -16.59 -4.09
CA ALA A 113 18.13 -17.13 -5.02
C ALA A 113 17.48 -17.63 -6.33
N ILE A 114 16.28 -18.20 -6.27
CA ILE A 114 15.52 -18.60 -7.48
C ILE A 114 15.08 -17.36 -8.26
N LEU A 115 14.53 -16.33 -7.59
CA LEU A 115 14.13 -15.08 -8.22
C LEU A 115 15.34 -14.35 -8.84
N GLU A 116 16.46 -14.28 -8.13
CA GLU A 116 17.70 -13.67 -8.62
C GLU A 116 18.29 -14.48 -9.79
N ALA A 117 18.28 -15.82 -9.72
CA ALA A 117 18.74 -16.67 -10.80
C ALA A 117 17.85 -16.56 -12.05
N GLU A 118 16.53 -16.44 -11.88
CA GLU A 118 15.61 -16.18 -12.98
C GLU A 118 15.80 -14.79 -13.59
N LYS A 119 16.07 -13.78 -12.76
CA LYS A 119 16.40 -12.42 -13.20
C LYS A 119 17.71 -12.39 -14.00
N VAL A 120 18.77 -13.00 -13.48
CA VAL A 120 20.08 -13.12 -14.17
C VAL A 120 19.94 -13.91 -15.47
N LYS A 121 19.14 -14.98 -15.48
CA LYS A 121 18.88 -15.77 -16.69
C LYS A 121 18.17 -14.96 -17.77
N ARG A 122 17.24 -14.07 -17.40
CA ARG A 122 16.54 -13.16 -18.33
C ARG A 122 17.44 -12.00 -18.79
N GLU A 123 18.29 -11.47 -17.91
CA GLU A 123 19.30 -10.46 -18.24
C GLU A 123 20.39 -11.01 -19.19
N SER A 124 20.63 -12.32 -19.16
CA SER A 124 21.63 -13.02 -19.99
C SER A 124 21.13 -13.48 -21.37
N ASP A 125 19.82 -13.39 -21.66
CA ASP A 125 19.25 -13.83 -22.94
C ASP A 125 19.26 -12.69 -23.98
N PRO A 126 20.00 -12.81 -25.10
CA PRO A 126 20.07 -11.78 -26.14
C PRO A 126 18.74 -11.60 -26.91
N THR A 127 17.71 -12.37 -26.61
CA THR A 127 16.33 -12.12 -27.04
C THR A 127 15.50 -11.57 -25.88
N LYS A 128 15.74 -10.31 -25.53
CA LYS A 128 14.92 -9.57 -24.57
C LYS A 128 13.43 -9.84 -24.85
N THR A 129 12.64 -10.17 -23.83
CA THR A 129 11.23 -10.54 -24.02
C THR A 129 10.46 -9.39 -24.68
N LYS A 130 9.86 -9.64 -25.85
CA LYS A 130 9.10 -8.64 -26.60
C LYS A 130 7.67 -8.55 -26.10
N VAL A 131 7.23 -7.34 -25.72
CA VAL A 131 5.89 -7.06 -25.16
C VAL A 131 5.14 -5.93 -25.91
N GLY A 132 5.35 -5.83 -27.23
CA GLY A 132 4.79 -4.77 -28.07
C GLY A 132 3.28 -4.78 -28.30
N THR A 133 2.57 -5.77 -27.76
CA THR A 133 1.11 -5.81 -27.78
C THR A 133 0.55 -5.98 -26.37
N ILE A 134 -0.68 -5.53 -26.16
CA ILE A 134 -1.39 -5.70 -24.89
C ILE A 134 -1.54 -7.19 -24.49
N HIS A 135 -1.67 -8.09 -25.47
CA HIS A 135 -1.75 -9.52 -25.22
C HIS A 135 -0.40 -10.07 -24.74
N SER A 136 0.70 -9.72 -25.41
CA SER A 136 2.05 -10.12 -24.97
C SER A 136 2.44 -9.52 -23.61
N ALA A 137 1.97 -8.30 -23.32
CA ALA A 137 2.16 -7.67 -22.02
C ALA A 137 1.38 -8.41 -20.93
N LYS A 138 0.09 -8.70 -21.17
CA LYS A 138 -0.73 -9.52 -20.28
C LYS A 138 -0.11 -10.88 -20.00
N ASP A 139 0.36 -11.60 -21.03
CA ASP A 139 1.00 -12.90 -20.87
C ASP A 139 2.28 -12.81 -20.04
N TYR A 140 3.06 -11.74 -20.24
CA TYR A 140 4.24 -11.45 -19.43
C TYR A 140 3.87 -11.23 -17.97
N PHE A 141 2.87 -10.39 -17.69
CA PHE A 141 2.48 -10.06 -16.31
C PHE A 141 1.86 -11.25 -15.58
N LEU A 142 0.95 -12.00 -16.23
CA LEU A 142 0.37 -13.21 -15.64
C LEU A 142 1.44 -14.23 -15.30
N LYS A 143 2.47 -14.39 -16.13
CA LYS A 143 3.56 -15.31 -15.82
C LYS A 143 4.40 -14.86 -14.61
N GLN A 144 4.57 -13.55 -14.41
CA GLN A 144 5.38 -13.03 -13.30
C GLN A 144 4.63 -12.93 -11.98
N TYR A 145 3.36 -12.52 -12.03
CA TYR A 145 2.69 -12.02 -10.84
C TYR A 145 1.54 -12.89 -10.33
N ASP A 146 1.31 -14.08 -10.92
CA ASP A 146 0.26 -15.03 -10.49
C ASP A 146 0.42 -15.49 -9.03
N GLN A 147 1.58 -15.26 -8.40
CA GLN A 147 1.88 -15.69 -7.02
C GLN A 147 2.15 -14.54 -6.05
N VAL A 148 1.92 -13.29 -6.45
CA VAL A 148 2.18 -12.14 -5.58
C VAL A 148 1.14 -12.10 -4.45
N SER A 149 1.63 -12.09 -3.20
CA SER A 149 0.78 -12.19 -1.99
C SER A 149 0.33 -10.84 -1.42
N CYS A 150 0.80 -9.73 -1.99
CA CYS A 150 0.56 -8.36 -1.54
C CYS A 150 0.25 -7.43 -2.71
N GLU A 151 -0.21 -6.21 -2.41
CA GLU A 151 -0.34 -5.21 -3.46
C GLU A 151 1.05 -4.71 -3.87
N GLU A 152 1.31 -4.60 -5.17
CA GLU A 152 2.62 -4.19 -5.69
C GLU A 152 2.41 -3.34 -6.94
N LEU A 153 3.21 -2.27 -7.09
CA LEU A 153 3.22 -1.47 -8.32
C LEU A 153 4.56 -1.63 -9.00
N HIS A 154 4.53 -2.04 -10.27
CA HIS A 154 5.70 -2.30 -11.08
C HIS A 154 5.80 -1.32 -12.24
N VAL A 155 7.03 -1.00 -12.62
CA VAL A 155 7.37 -0.31 -13.85
C VAL A 155 8.24 -1.21 -14.72
N ILE A 156 7.73 -1.52 -15.91
CA ILE A 156 8.42 -2.35 -16.89
C ILE A 156 8.93 -1.44 -17.99
N SER A 157 10.25 -1.23 -18.00
CA SER A 157 10.96 -0.37 -18.93
C SER A 157 11.22 -1.10 -20.25
N LEU A 158 10.88 -0.47 -21.37
CA LEU A 158 11.03 -1.02 -22.72
C LEU A 158 11.97 -0.20 -23.58
N ASP A 159 12.60 -0.87 -24.55
CA ASP A 159 13.32 -0.21 -25.64
C ASP A 159 12.41 0.13 -26.83
N GLN A 160 12.98 0.78 -27.85
CA GLN A 160 12.25 1.20 -29.06
C GLN A 160 11.71 0.04 -29.91
N MET A 161 12.11 -1.20 -29.61
CA MET A 161 11.67 -2.41 -30.31
C MET A 161 10.69 -3.23 -29.47
N ASP A 162 10.12 -2.60 -28.43
CA ASP A 162 9.19 -3.17 -27.45
C ASP A 162 9.76 -4.32 -26.62
N HIS A 163 11.08 -4.37 -26.43
CA HIS A 163 11.66 -5.38 -25.56
C HIS A 163 11.80 -4.88 -24.14
N VAL A 164 11.53 -5.78 -23.18
CA VAL A 164 11.76 -5.53 -21.76
C VAL A 164 13.25 -5.31 -21.51
N ILE A 165 13.60 -4.10 -21.06
CA ILE A 165 14.91 -3.74 -20.53
C ILE A 165 14.98 -4.15 -19.05
N LYS A 166 13.93 -3.80 -18.29
CA LYS A 166 13.92 -3.96 -16.84
C LYS A 166 12.50 -4.01 -16.28
N ASP A 167 12.32 -4.76 -15.20
CA ASP A 167 11.11 -4.81 -14.38
C ASP A 167 11.50 -4.40 -12.96
N ASP A 168 11.01 -3.24 -12.51
CA ASP A 168 11.28 -2.69 -11.19
C ASP A 168 9.98 -2.60 -10.38
N CYS A 169 10.00 -3.16 -9.16
CA CYS A 169 8.98 -2.87 -8.15
C CYS A 169 9.19 -1.45 -7.60
N VAL A 170 8.13 -0.64 -7.60
CA VAL A 170 8.09 0.76 -7.17
C VAL A 170 7.58 0.86 -5.73
N THR A 171 6.54 0.10 -5.41
CA THR A 171 5.91 0.05 -4.08
C THR A 171 5.41 -1.36 -3.79
N ILE A 172 5.43 -1.69 -2.50
CA ILE A 172 4.79 -2.88 -1.92
C ILE A 172 3.81 -2.36 -0.87
N GLY A 173 2.57 -2.83 -0.90
CA GLY A 173 1.48 -2.36 -0.05
C GLY A 173 0.74 -1.14 -0.61
N ASP A 174 0.16 -0.34 0.29
CA ASP A 174 -0.76 0.74 -0.08
C ASP A 174 -0.11 1.84 -0.92
N ASN A 175 -0.76 2.16 -2.05
CA ASN A 175 -0.30 3.16 -3.01
C ASN A 175 -0.73 4.60 -2.68
N ASP A 176 -0.71 5.01 -1.40
CA ASP A 176 -1.36 6.27 -0.95
C ASP A 176 -0.63 7.55 -1.39
N GLU A 177 0.66 7.48 -1.65
CA GLU A 177 1.49 8.65 -1.96
C GLU A 177 1.68 8.83 -3.46
N ILE A 178 0.61 9.26 -4.14
CA ILE A 178 0.54 9.39 -5.61
C ILE A 178 1.74 10.17 -6.19
N GLU A 179 2.10 11.31 -5.59
CA GLU A 179 3.22 12.14 -6.06
C GLU A 179 4.58 11.45 -5.89
N ARG A 180 4.78 10.65 -4.83
CA ARG A 180 6.00 9.85 -4.62
C ARG A 180 6.06 8.71 -5.63
N ILE A 181 4.96 8.00 -5.85
CA ILE A 181 4.86 6.90 -6.81
C ILE A 181 5.21 7.40 -8.21
N ALA A 182 4.59 8.51 -8.63
CA ALA A 182 4.87 9.10 -9.94
C ALA A 182 6.34 9.51 -10.07
N ALA A 183 6.96 10.05 -9.01
CA ALA A 183 8.39 10.37 -9.00
C ALA A 183 9.27 9.12 -9.16
N GLU A 184 8.99 8.06 -8.43
CA GLU A 184 9.79 6.83 -8.48
C GLU A 184 9.62 6.09 -9.81
N VAL A 185 8.42 6.00 -10.38
CA VAL A 185 8.20 5.42 -11.72
C VAL A 185 9.08 6.13 -12.77
N VAL A 186 9.04 7.46 -12.76
CA VAL A 186 9.80 8.31 -13.69
C VAL A 186 11.30 8.13 -13.49
N LYS A 187 11.75 8.09 -12.24
CA LYS A 187 13.15 7.85 -11.88
C LYS A 187 13.64 6.50 -12.39
N LYS A 188 12.87 5.43 -12.21
CA LYS A 188 13.20 4.07 -12.70
C LYS A 188 13.24 3.99 -14.23
N ALA A 189 12.28 4.62 -14.90
CA ALA A 189 12.24 4.73 -16.36
C ALA A 189 13.48 5.43 -16.92
N ALA A 190 13.84 6.57 -16.31
CA ALA A 190 15.02 7.36 -16.69
C ALA A 190 16.33 6.60 -16.47
N PHE A 191 16.49 5.93 -15.31
CA PHE A 191 17.68 5.12 -15.02
C PHE A 191 17.86 3.95 -15.99
N SER A 192 16.76 3.43 -16.53
CA SER A 192 16.78 2.32 -17.49
C SER A 192 16.89 2.78 -18.94
N ASN A 193 16.94 4.10 -19.18
CA ASN A 193 16.90 4.71 -20.52
C ASN A 193 15.73 4.18 -21.37
N ALA A 194 14.55 4.06 -20.75
CA ALA A 194 13.37 3.47 -21.36
C ALA A 194 12.76 4.40 -22.43
N ALA A 195 12.43 3.84 -23.59
CA ALA A 195 11.65 4.54 -24.61
C ALA A 195 10.16 4.56 -24.24
N TYR A 196 9.68 3.45 -23.68
CA TYR A 196 8.31 3.27 -23.22
C TYR A 196 8.30 2.58 -21.87
N VAL A 197 7.24 2.77 -21.10
CA VAL A 197 6.99 1.99 -19.89
C VAL A 197 5.60 1.40 -19.86
N TYR A 198 5.49 0.17 -19.37
CA TYR A 198 4.25 -0.34 -18.80
C TYR A 198 4.27 -0.10 -17.30
N VAL A 199 3.14 0.34 -16.75
CA VAL A 199 2.94 0.37 -15.30
C VAL A 199 1.90 -0.66 -14.97
N VAL A 200 2.16 -1.50 -13.97
CA VAL A 200 1.24 -2.57 -13.54
C VAL A 200 1.01 -2.42 -12.05
N ASN A 201 -0.25 -2.29 -11.64
CA ASN A 201 -0.65 -2.32 -10.25
C ASN A 201 -1.35 -3.64 -9.93
N ILE A 202 -0.70 -4.47 -9.13
CA ILE A 202 -1.21 -5.74 -8.63
C ILE A 202 -1.98 -5.45 -7.35
N GLN A 203 -3.26 -5.80 -7.32
CA GLN A 203 -4.19 -5.51 -6.23
C GLN A 203 -4.85 -6.79 -5.72
N LYS A 204 -5.14 -6.82 -4.42
CA LYS A 204 -5.89 -7.94 -3.83
C LYS A 204 -7.38 -7.84 -4.13
N THR A 205 -7.89 -6.62 -4.24
CA THR A 205 -9.32 -6.36 -4.43
C THR A 205 -9.55 -5.23 -5.42
N ALA A 206 -10.60 -5.36 -6.24
CA ALA A 206 -11.09 -4.27 -7.06
C ALA A 206 -12.21 -3.54 -6.31
N SER A 207 -12.06 -2.23 -6.11
CA SER A 207 -13.12 -1.36 -5.59
C SER A 207 -13.22 -0.08 -6.42
N THR A 208 -14.36 0.60 -6.37
CA THR A 208 -14.53 1.91 -7.04
C THR A 208 -13.55 2.95 -6.51
N GLN A 209 -13.16 2.84 -5.24
CA GLN A 209 -12.17 3.74 -4.63
C GLN A 209 -10.75 3.47 -5.16
N THR A 210 -10.35 2.19 -5.28
CA THR A 210 -9.05 1.83 -5.86
C THR A 210 -8.99 2.17 -7.35
N LEU A 211 -10.10 2.11 -8.07
CA LEU A 211 -10.21 2.55 -9.46
C LEU A 211 -9.89 4.04 -9.64
N LYS A 212 -10.55 4.93 -8.88
CA LYS A 212 -10.29 6.38 -8.94
C LYS A 212 -8.83 6.70 -8.64
N LYS A 213 -8.28 6.04 -7.63
CA LYS A 213 -6.86 6.17 -7.23
C LYS A 213 -5.92 5.73 -8.34
N ASN A 214 -6.20 4.61 -9.01
CA ASN A 214 -5.41 4.12 -10.15
C ASN A 214 -5.39 5.12 -11.30
N VAL A 215 -6.53 5.75 -11.60
CA VAL A 215 -6.61 6.80 -12.63
C VAL A 215 -5.75 8.00 -12.27
N GLU A 216 -5.81 8.45 -11.03
CA GLU A 216 -5.03 9.59 -10.57
C GLU A 216 -3.52 9.31 -10.64
N ILE A 217 -3.10 8.11 -10.20
CA ILE A 217 -1.72 7.63 -10.32
C ILE A 217 -1.28 7.59 -11.80
N ALA A 218 -2.05 6.93 -12.66
CA ALA A 218 -1.75 6.83 -14.09
C ALA A 218 -1.61 8.20 -14.76
N THR A 219 -2.49 9.14 -14.41
CA THR A 219 -2.48 10.52 -14.91
C THR A 219 -1.19 11.23 -14.52
N LYS A 220 -0.83 11.19 -13.22
CA LYS A 220 0.37 11.83 -12.69
C LYS A 220 1.67 11.24 -13.24
N ILE A 221 1.72 9.92 -13.40
CA ILE A 221 2.84 9.25 -14.05
C ILE A 221 3.00 9.77 -15.48
N ASN A 222 1.93 9.76 -16.26
CA ASN A 222 2.00 10.14 -17.66
C ASN A 222 2.32 11.63 -17.87
N GLU A 223 1.81 12.52 -17.01
CA GLU A 223 2.20 13.94 -17.00
C GLU A 223 3.72 14.10 -16.85
N ARG A 224 4.34 13.35 -15.95
CA ARG A 224 5.77 13.45 -15.68
C ARG A 224 6.63 12.74 -16.72
N LEU A 225 6.21 11.58 -17.23
CA LEU A 225 6.95 10.85 -18.27
C LEU A 225 7.05 11.66 -19.57
N LYS A 226 5.99 12.39 -19.93
CA LYS A 226 5.99 13.33 -21.07
C LYS A 226 7.10 14.38 -21.00
N ILE A 227 7.49 14.81 -19.79
CA ILE A 227 8.57 15.79 -19.60
C ILE A 227 9.93 15.17 -19.99
N LEU A 228 10.08 13.85 -19.85
CA LEU A 228 11.30 13.11 -20.16
C LEU A 228 11.30 12.45 -21.54
N ASP A 229 10.33 12.79 -22.40
CA ASP A 229 10.13 12.15 -23.72
C ASP A 229 10.01 10.60 -23.63
N CYS A 230 9.49 10.12 -22.50
CA CYS A 230 9.17 8.72 -22.28
C CYS A 230 7.65 8.54 -22.33
N LEU A 231 7.18 7.47 -22.97
CA LEU A 231 5.75 7.23 -23.17
C LEU A 231 5.25 6.10 -22.26
N MET A 232 4.13 6.34 -21.56
CA MET A 232 3.41 5.27 -20.88
C MET A 232 2.61 4.47 -21.91
N ALA A 233 3.03 3.23 -22.20
CA ALA A 233 2.39 2.35 -23.16
C ALA A 233 1.01 1.90 -22.67
N ASP A 234 0.91 1.57 -21.38
CA ASP A 234 -0.33 1.23 -20.71
C ASP A 234 -0.15 1.37 -19.19
N TYR A 235 -1.28 1.56 -18.50
CA TYR A 235 -1.37 1.36 -17.06
C TYR A 235 -2.31 0.19 -16.84
N ALA A 236 -1.82 -0.90 -16.27
CA ALA A 236 -2.60 -2.10 -16.04
C ALA A 236 -2.93 -2.26 -14.55
N VAL A 237 -4.12 -2.77 -14.26
CA VAL A 237 -4.47 -3.27 -12.93
C VAL A 237 -4.72 -4.76 -13.01
N MET A 238 -4.07 -5.50 -12.14
CA MET A 238 -4.24 -6.94 -12.02
C MET A 238 -4.92 -7.26 -10.70
N VAL A 239 -5.99 -8.05 -10.78
CA VAL A 239 -6.68 -8.61 -9.61
C VAL A 239 -6.86 -10.10 -9.89
N ASP A 240 -6.17 -10.92 -9.11
CA ASP A 240 -5.96 -12.35 -9.40
C ASP A 240 -5.45 -12.55 -10.84
N LYS A 241 -6.22 -13.25 -11.68
CA LYS A 241 -5.92 -13.52 -13.09
C LYS A 241 -6.58 -12.53 -14.05
N ASN A 242 -7.32 -11.56 -13.53
CA ASN A 242 -7.97 -10.54 -14.33
C ASN A 242 -7.01 -9.41 -14.61
N TYR A 243 -7.00 -8.98 -15.87
CA TYR A 243 -6.16 -7.89 -16.36
C TYR A 243 -7.07 -6.79 -16.89
N LEU A 244 -6.96 -5.61 -16.32
CA LEU A 244 -7.64 -4.38 -16.74
C LEU A 244 -6.59 -3.43 -17.29
N SER A 245 -6.66 -3.14 -18.58
CA SER A 245 -5.84 -2.12 -19.23
C SER A 245 -6.51 -0.77 -19.12
N TYR A 246 -5.72 0.25 -18.81
CA TYR A 246 -6.11 1.64 -18.79
C TYR A 246 -5.27 2.39 -19.80
N ARG A 247 -5.53 2.12 -21.08
CA ARG A 247 -5.14 3.09 -22.11
C ARG A 247 -5.85 4.38 -21.79
N MET A 248 -5.11 5.47 -21.60
CA MET A 248 -5.61 6.73 -21.03
C MET A 248 -6.93 7.26 -21.64
N LYS A 249 -7.23 6.93 -22.91
CA LYS A 249 -8.50 7.33 -23.56
C LYS A 249 -9.74 6.56 -23.08
N GLU A 250 -9.57 5.36 -22.54
CA GLU A 250 -10.65 4.51 -22.04
C GLU A 250 -10.99 4.83 -20.59
N ILE A 251 -10.05 5.43 -19.84
CA ILE A 251 -10.24 5.94 -18.47
C ILE A 251 -11.29 7.05 -18.42
N ASP A 252 -11.16 8.07 -19.28
CA ASP A 252 -12.10 9.18 -19.34
C ASP A 252 -13.51 8.67 -19.64
N LYS A 253 -13.62 7.64 -20.48
CA LYS A 253 -14.90 7.01 -20.81
C LYS A 253 -15.47 6.21 -19.63
N ALA A 254 -14.65 5.39 -18.97
CA ALA A 254 -15.08 4.60 -17.80
C ALA A 254 -15.53 5.47 -16.62
N ILE A 255 -14.87 6.62 -16.40
CA ILE A 255 -15.29 7.60 -15.39
C ILE A 255 -16.64 8.23 -15.74
N ASN A 256 -16.84 8.58 -17.01
CA ASN A 256 -18.08 9.22 -17.47
C ASN A 256 -19.27 8.24 -17.48
N ASP A 257 -19.05 6.98 -17.87
CA ASP A 257 -20.10 5.96 -17.92
C ASP A 257 -20.60 5.56 -16.49
N MET A 258 -19.80 5.80 -15.44
CA MET A 258 -20.17 5.55 -14.04
C MET A 258 -20.89 6.72 -13.34
N GLN A 259 -20.96 7.91 -13.94
CA GLN A 259 -21.78 9.02 -13.38
C GLN A 259 -23.28 8.87 -13.67
N LEU A 260 -23.67 7.81 -14.39
CA LEU A 260 -25.05 7.54 -14.82
C LEU A 260 -25.76 6.44 -14.02
N TRP A 261 -25.21 6.02 -12.87
CA TRP A 261 -25.77 4.97 -12.01
C TRP A 261 -25.96 5.48 -10.58
#